data_AF-A0A1N7E7A4-F1
#
_entry.id   AF-A0A1N7E7A4-F1
#
_cell.length_a   1.000
_cell.length_b   1.000
_cell.length_c   1.000
_cell.angle_alpha   90.00
_cell.angle_beta   90.00
_cell.angle_gamma   90.00
#
_symmetry.space_group_name_H-M   'P 1'
#
loop_
_entity.id
_entity.type
_entity.pdbx_description
1 polymer ?
#
loop_
_entity_poly.entity_id
_entity_poly.type
_entity_poly.pdbx_seq_one_letter_code
_entity_poly.pdbx_strand_id
1 'polypeptide(L)'
;MTRHPARGVAAVVALAVLAYPGVSAAATAEPAESQASVRLDPRRMVGGGSVPAHFVGFSIEWSLIERYMGPDARPAFVNLLRNLDTGVLRIGGSSQDVMQFDANASNTNEVITPEDLADIRATLDAANADGRDTPRWGVTLGTAMAPATAGRPWRGPEHARAFVTQGVRPAFSGADDYVAAVSLGNEPDLSYGYDLPEYLSDFAAYSGADVTGPYPLVTPNTSEPIAPWQSIADGSVETRFFGDWPAILDATAGPTKAKAGSFGPWAADHFYPLARTCASDPYRCPTIAALLSDERLDNFTYQVHTHADEAARHGLAYRVEELNTTAGRGAHGVSDVAASALWALDAMFNAACPRPPHAPSVNAECGTGAVGVNFHNAEVRAFSHPEEGNGYYNTVNFDPSPAMGSPTPAPEYYALLLFSRFAQGTTGLRSVPVNVNAPPGGQVKAWRVDGAASERRLFLINKGDRQASVDVAAPGRTYQLDRMTPDDPSGAGRTLDAPGVRIDGRVVAPDGSWPGFQPTTGTTTAGHVRITLGTGEAVVLTMHGHDA
;
A
#
# COMPACT_ATOMS: atom_id res chain seq x y z
N MET A 1 72.64 -14.31 -37.97
CA MET A 1 72.85 -14.04 -39.40
C MET A 1 72.32 -15.22 -40.20
N THR A 2 71.14 -15.12 -40.79
CA THR A 2 70.71 -15.82 -42.03
C THR A 2 69.27 -15.39 -42.36
N ARG A 3 68.97 -15.34 -43.66
CA ARG A 3 67.88 -14.62 -44.33
C ARG A 3 66.65 -15.49 -44.63
N HIS A 4 65.46 -14.85 -44.59
CA HIS A 4 64.26 -14.94 -45.48
C HIS A 4 63.55 -16.30 -45.74
N PRO A 5 62.30 -16.33 -46.29
CA PRO A 5 61.26 -15.29 -46.44
C PRO A 5 59.83 -15.77 -46.06
N ALA A 6 58.86 -14.85 -45.99
CA ALA A 6 57.46 -15.15 -46.33
C ALA A 6 56.86 -13.99 -47.13
N ARG A 7 56.31 -14.33 -48.30
CA ARG A 7 55.65 -13.46 -49.26
C ARG A 7 54.13 -13.53 -49.06
N GLY A 8 53.47 -12.43 -49.42
CA GLY A 8 52.15 -12.44 -50.07
C GLY A 8 51.03 -11.78 -49.24
N VAL A 9 50.07 -11.06 -49.81
CA VAL A 9 49.81 -10.54 -51.16
C VAL A 9 48.90 -9.32 -50.92
N ALA A 10 49.17 -8.19 -51.58
CA ALA A 10 48.26 -7.04 -51.59
C ALA A 10 47.17 -7.26 -52.65
N ALA A 11 45.89 -7.13 -52.26
CA ALA A 11 44.77 -7.09 -53.18
C ALA A 11 44.10 -5.71 -53.11
N VAL A 12 44.20 -4.97 -54.21
CA VAL A 12 43.45 -3.75 -54.49
C VAL A 12 42.05 -4.16 -54.92
N VAL A 13 41.02 -3.67 -54.23
CA VAL A 13 39.62 -3.79 -54.66
C VAL A 13 39.09 -2.40 -54.97
N ALA A 14 38.66 -2.23 -56.22
CA ALA A 14 38.10 -1.01 -56.77
C ALA A 14 36.70 -0.72 -56.19
N LEU A 15 36.44 0.54 -55.86
CA LEU A 15 35.11 1.04 -55.52
C LEU A 15 34.20 1.02 -56.76
N ALA A 16 33.14 0.22 -56.72
CA ALA A 16 31.99 0.37 -57.60
C ALA A 16 30.91 1.16 -56.85
N VAL A 17 30.63 2.39 -57.29
CA VAL A 17 29.50 3.19 -56.81
C VAL A 17 28.23 2.65 -57.47
N LEU A 18 27.47 1.85 -56.73
CA LEU A 18 26.11 1.47 -57.09
C LEU A 18 25.15 2.53 -56.55
N ALA A 19 24.57 3.31 -57.46
CA ALA A 19 23.44 4.19 -57.17
C ALA A 19 22.21 3.34 -56.87
N TYR A 20 21.77 3.30 -55.61
CA TYR A 20 20.49 2.71 -55.23
C TYR A 20 19.35 3.71 -55.52
N PRO A 21 18.22 3.25 -56.13
CA PRO A 21 17.04 4.08 -56.29
C PRO A 21 16.45 4.42 -54.92
N GLY A 22 15.94 5.65 -54.79
CA GLY A 22 15.49 6.25 -53.55
C GLY A 22 14.55 5.36 -52.74
N VAL A 23 15.01 4.97 -51.55
CA VAL A 23 14.13 4.51 -50.48
C VAL A 23 13.36 5.75 -50.03
N SER A 24 12.09 5.85 -50.43
CA SER A 24 11.16 6.73 -49.71
C SER A 24 11.17 6.26 -48.26
N ALA A 25 11.61 7.13 -47.36
CA ALA A 25 11.36 6.94 -45.94
C ALA A 25 9.84 6.84 -45.78
N ALA A 26 9.33 5.63 -45.63
CA ALA A 26 8.00 5.43 -45.10
C ALA A 26 8.05 6.11 -43.72
N ALA A 27 7.28 7.19 -43.57
CA ALA A 27 7.02 7.75 -42.27
C ALA A 27 6.54 6.60 -41.40
N THR A 28 7.35 6.22 -40.41
CA THR A 28 6.91 5.32 -39.35
C THR A 28 5.69 5.99 -38.75
N ALA A 29 4.50 5.42 -39.00
CA ALA A 29 3.29 5.88 -38.35
C ALA A 29 3.58 5.93 -36.84
N GLU A 30 3.32 7.08 -36.21
CA GLU A 30 3.36 7.18 -34.76
C GLU A 30 2.51 6.03 -34.20
N PRO A 31 3.00 5.29 -33.20
CA PRO A 31 2.23 4.20 -32.62
C PRO A 31 0.86 4.74 -32.22
N ALA A 32 -0.20 4.14 -32.78
CA ALA A 32 -1.56 4.64 -32.62
C ALA A 32 -1.89 4.80 -31.13
N GLU A 33 -2.25 6.03 -30.72
CA GLU A 33 -2.72 6.32 -29.37
C GLU A 33 -3.90 5.41 -29.03
N SER A 34 -3.90 4.85 -27.82
CA SER A 34 -5.06 4.10 -27.35
C SER A 34 -6.19 5.08 -27.05
N GLN A 35 -7.36 4.88 -27.68
CA GLN A 35 -8.55 5.68 -27.45
C GLN A 35 -9.50 4.95 -26.50
N ALA A 36 -9.83 5.61 -25.40
CA ALA A 36 -10.78 5.16 -24.40
C ALA A 36 -11.82 6.24 -24.12
N SER A 37 -12.96 5.84 -23.56
CA SER A 37 -13.99 6.76 -23.11
C SER A 37 -14.57 6.34 -21.76
N VAL A 38 -14.88 7.33 -20.93
CA VAL A 38 -15.43 7.17 -19.59
C VAL A 38 -16.61 8.11 -19.44
N ARG A 39 -17.65 7.69 -18.72
CA ARG A 39 -18.79 8.54 -18.39
C ARG A 39 -18.82 8.83 -16.90
N LEU A 40 -18.70 10.11 -16.55
CA LEU A 40 -18.89 10.56 -15.18
C LEU A 40 -20.33 11.04 -14.99
N ASP A 41 -21.13 10.31 -14.20
CA ASP A 41 -22.46 10.76 -13.80
C ASP A 41 -22.34 11.92 -12.80
N PRO A 42 -22.89 13.11 -13.09
CA PRO A 42 -22.78 14.27 -12.20
C PRO A 42 -23.62 14.13 -10.93
N ARG A 43 -24.66 13.30 -10.94
CA ARG A 43 -25.57 13.15 -9.80
C ARG A 43 -24.84 12.49 -8.67
N ARG A 44 -25.04 13.00 -7.45
CA ARG A 44 -24.54 12.31 -6.26
C ARG A 44 -25.13 10.91 -6.24
N MET A 45 -24.31 9.92 -5.93
CA MET A 45 -24.81 8.56 -5.87
C MET A 45 -25.64 8.36 -4.61
N VAL A 46 -26.79 7.73 -4.79
CA VAL A 46 -27.59 7.13 -3.72
C VAL A 46 -27.21 5.64 -3.70
N GLY A 47 -26.68 5.15 -2.57
CA GLY A 47 -26.23 3.75 -2.46
C GLY A 47 -24.87 3.47 -3.12
N GLY A 48 -23.79 4.08 -2.62
CA GLY A 48 -22.42 3.75 -3.02
C GLY A 48 -21.50 3.69 -1.82
N GLY A 49 -20.43 2.91 -1.93
CA GLY A 49 -19.46 2.71 -0.87
C GLY A 49 -18.84 3.99 -0.36
N SER A 50 -18.31 3.92 0.86
CA SER A 50 -17.46 4.96 1.42
C SER A 50 -16.00 4.54 1.34
N VAL A 51 -15.10 5.50 1.24
CA VAL A 51 -13.73 5.32 1.69
C VAL A 51 -13.67 5.90 3.10
N PRO A 52 -13.57 5.08 4.17
CA PRO A 52 -13.54 5.58 5.54
C PRO A 52 -12.47 6.65 5.79
N ALA A 53 -12.64 7.42 6.87
CA ALA A 53 -11.52 8.14 7.44
C ALA A 53 -10.46 7.14 7.93
N HIS A 54 -9.19 7.55 8.01
CA HIS A 54 -8.08 6.68 8.46
C HIS A 54 -7.83 5.44 7.58
N PHE A 55 -8.20 5.51 6.30
CA PHE A 55 -8.00 4.44 5.35
C PHE A 55 -6.52 4.15 5.13
N VAL A 56 -5.71 5.18 4.87
CA VAL A 56 -4.27 5.02 4.64
C VAL A 56 -3.53 4.74 5.94
N GLY A 57 -2.36 4.13 5.83
CA GLY A 57 -1.55 3.81 6.99
C GLY A 57 -0.18 3.29 6.61
N PHE A 58 0.69 3.23 7.60
CA PHE A 58 2.02 2.63 7.48
C PHE A 58 2.10 1.45 8.43
N SER A 59 2.70 0.36 8.00
CA SER A 59 3.23 -0.66 8.90
C SER A 59 4.75 -0.49 9.01
N ILE A 60 5.31 -0.56 10.21
CA ILE A 60 6.73 -0.36 10.48
C ILE A 60 7.23 -1.45 11.44
N GLU A 61 8.42 -1.99 11.16
CA GLU A 61 9.11 -2.93 12.05
C GLU A 61 9.47 -2.28 13.41
N TRP A 62 9.39 -3.03 14.52
CA TRP A 62 9.83 -2.54 15.84
C TRP A 62 11.29 -2.08 15.86
N SER A 63 12.16 -2.71 15.06
CA SER A 63 13.57 -2.35 14.92
C SER A 63 13.82 -0.98 14.26
N LEU A 64 12.77 -0.30 13.79
CA LEU A 64 12.84 0.97 13.06
C LEU A 64 12.22 2.15 13.81
N ILE A 65 11.79 2.00 15.07
CA ILE A 65 11.14 3.10 15.80
C ILE A 65 12.02 4.34 15.85
N GLU A 66 13.28 4.23 16.29
CA GLU A 66 14.20 5.37 16.35
C GLU A 66 14.40 6.04 14.96
N ARG A 67 14.39 5.24 13.89
CA ARG A 67 14.65 5.68 12.50
C ARG A 67 13.51 6.49 11.88
N TYR A 68 12.29 6.36 12.38
CA TYR A 68 11.13 7.14 11.93
C TYR A 68 10.65 8.14 12.98
N MET A 69 10.73 7.76 14.25
CA MET A 69 10.02 8.40 15.37
C MET A 69 10.96 8.91 16.44
N GLY A 70 12.27 8.65 16.34
CA GLY A 70 13.29 9.24 17.20
C GLY A 70 13.39 10.76 17.00
N PRO A 71 14.01 11.50 17.93
CA PRO A 71 13.98 12.96 17.95
C PRO A 71 14.43 13.66 16.65
N ASP A 72 15.41 13.10 15.94
CA ASP A 72 15.95 13.68 14.70
C ASP A 72 15.09 13.37 13.46
N ALA A 73 14.50 12.17 13.40
CA ALA A 73 13.63 11.73 12.31
C ALA A 73 12.19 12.27 12.45
N ARG A 74 11.69 12.36 13.68
CA ARG A 74 10.29 12.67 14.02
C ARG A 74 9.73 13.91 13.34
N PRO A 75 10.42 15.08 13.29
CA PRO A 75 9.82 16.27 12.69
C PRO A 75 9.39 16.05 11.23
N ALA A 76 10.25 15.39 10.43
CA ALA A 76 9.92 15.10 9.05
C ALA A 76 8.87 14.00 8.93
N PHE A 77 8.93 12.95 9.76
CA PHE A 77 7.92 11.91 9.75
C PHE A 77 6.52 12.45 10.12
N VAL A 78 6.43 13.32 11.12
CA VAL A 78 5.18 14.00 11.50
C VAL A 78 4.64 14.84 10.34
N ASN A 79 5.49 15.54 9.59
CA ASN A 79 5.05 16.27 8.40
C ASN A 79 4.49 15.32 7.33
N LEU A 80 5.14 14.18 7.10
CA LEU A 80 4.62 13.13 6.20
C LEU A 80 3.25 12.63 6.65
N LEU A 81 3.06 12.34 7.94
CA LEU A 81 1.76 11.94 8.50
C LEU A 81 0.68 13.02 8.33
N ARG A 82 1.02 14.28 8.58
CA ARG A 82 0.10 15.43 8.45
C ARG A 82 -0.32 15.68 7.01
N ASN A 83 0.57 15.46 6.05
CA ASN A 83 0.23 15.60 4.62
C ASN A 83 -0.89 14.63 4.21
N LEU A 84 -0.96 13.44 4.83
CA LEU A 84 -2.00 12.43 4.59
C LEU A 84 -3.28 12.66 5.42
N ASP A 85 -3.31 13.69 6.27
CA ASP A 85 -4.42 14.13 7.13
C ASP A 85 -4.82 13.17 8.26
N THR A 86 -5.21 11.92 7.94
CA THR A 86 -5.59 10.89 8.91
C THR A 86 -5.11 9.51 8.48
N GLY A 87 -4.81 8.64 9.45
CA GLY A 87 -4.37 7.27 9.16
C GLY A 87 -4.21 6.40 10.41
N VAL A 88 -3.68 5.20 10.21
CA VAL A 88 -3.29 4.29 11.30
C VAL A 88 -1.84 3.86 11.10
N LEU A 89 -1.03 3.95 12.14
CA LEU A 89 0.29 3.30 12.20
C LEU A 89 0.12 1.87 12.72
N ARG A 90 0.86 0.91 12.17
CA ARG A 90 0.93 -0.45 12.70
C ARG A 90 2.39 -0.80 12.98
N ILE A 91 2.73 -0.95 14.25
CA ILE A 91 4.08 -1.33 14.68
C ILE A 91 4.08 -2.83 14.94
N GLY A 92 4.87 -3.57 14.19
CA GLY A 92 4.84 -5.03 14.23
C GLY A 92 5.74 -5.60 13.15
N GLY A 93 5.23 -6.53 12.35
CA GLY A 93 5.96 -7.14 11.24
C GLY A 93 6.72 -8.36 11.70
N SER A 94 7.74 -8.75 10.94
CA SER A 94 8.55 -9.92 11.30
C SER A 94 9.18 -9.75 12.69
N SER A 95 9.52 -8.52 13.10
CA SER A 95 10.09 -8.20 14.41
C SER A 95 9.17 -8.47 15.60
N GLN A 96 7.84 -8.49 15.41
CA GLN A 96 6.86 -8.60 16.50
C GLN A 96 7.02 -9.86 17.34
N ASP A 97 7.27 -11.01 16.70
CA ASP A 97 7.48 -12.30 17.39
C ASP A 97 8.97 -12.62 17.64
N VAL A 98 9.84 -11.65 17.38
CA VAL A 98 11.31 -11.79 17.45
C VAL A 98 11.92 -10.95 18.54
N MET A 99 11.46 -9.72 18.70
CA MET A 99 12.02 -8.77 19.65
C MET A 99 11.27 -8.89 20.98
N GLN A 100 12.03 -9.16 22.03
CA GLN A 100 11.48 -9.21 23.37
C GLN A 100 11.20 -7.78 23.86
N PHE A 101 10.03 -7.52 24.42
CA PHE A 101 9.85 -6.38 25.33
C PHE A 101 10.56 -6.60 26.67
N ASP A 102 11.40 -5.64 27.08
CA ASP A 102 12.02 -5.57 28.40
C ASP A 102 12.04 -4.12 28.92
N ALA A 103 11.34 -3.88 30.02
CA ALA A 103 11.21 -2.55 30.61
C ALA A 103 12.52 -1.99 31.20
N ASN A 104 13.54 -2.84 31.41
CA ASN A 104 14.80 -2.46 32.05
C ASN A 104 16.01 -2.57 31.10
N ALA A 105 15.81 -3.00 29.86
CA ALA A 105 16.87 -3.08 28.87
C ALA A 105 17.26 -1.68 28.37
N SER A 106 18.50 -1.55 27.92
CA SER A 106 18.91 -0.39 27.13
C SER A 106 18.22 -0.42 25.76
N ASN A 107 17.81 0.76 25.26
CA ASN A 107 17.17 0.84 23.96
C ASN A 107 18.14 0.46 22.83
N THR A 108 17.75 -0.52 22.02
CA THR A 108 18.50 -1.01 20.85
C THR A 108 17.52 -1.58 19.83
N ASN A 109 17.95 -1.80 18.59
CA ASN A 109 17.09 -2.35 17.53
C ASN A 109 16.78 -3.86 17.68
N GLU A 110 17.13 -4.48 18.81
CA GLU A 110 16.92 -5.92 19.08
C GLU A 110 15.94 -6.19 20.24
N VAL A 111 15.55 -5.15 20.97
CA VAL A 111 14.69 -5.23 22.15
C VAL A 111 13.68 -4.09 22.11
N ILE A 112 12.43 -4.35 22.48
CA ILE A 112 11.40 -3.31 22.58
C ILE A 112 11.47 -2.73 23.99
N THR A 113 11.54 -1.41 24.12
CA THR A 113 11.63 -0.73 25.42
C THR A 113 10.55 0.34 25.62
N PRO A 114 10.39 0.88 26.84
CA PRO A 114 9.54 2.04 27.07
C PRO A 114 9.95 3.29 26.26
N GLU A 115 11.21 3.40 25.83
CA GLU A 115 11.69 4.52 25.00
C GLU A 115 11.05 4.47 23.60
N ASP A 116 10.98 3.29 22.98
CA ASP A 116 10.30 3.12 21.68
C ASP A 116 8.83 3.57 21.75
N LEU A 117 8.14 3.17 22.82
CA LEU A 117 6.74 3.53 23.05
C LEU A 117 6.58 5.03 23.30
N ALA A 118 7.53 5.67 23.98
CA ALA A 118 7.55 7.12 24.19
C ALA A 118 7.78 7.88 22.86
N ASP A 119 8.63 7.38 21.97
CA ASP A 119 8.87 7.96 20.66
C ASP A 119 7.65 7.85 19.73
N ILE A 120 6.96 6.70 19.76
CA ILE A 120 5.66 6.52 19.08
C ILE A 120 4.65 7.54 19.64
N ARG A 121 4.54 7.63 20.96
CA ARG A 121 3.61 8.56 21.62
C ARG A 121 3.88 10.01 21.23
N ALA A 122 5.15 10.46 21.29
CA ALA A 122 5.54 11.82 20.96
C ALA A 122 5.25 12.15 19.48
N THR A 123 5.42 11.18 18.58
CA THR A 123 5.07 11.31 17.17
C THR A 123 3.56 11.51 17.00
N LEU A 124 2.74 10.72 17.69
CA LEU A 124 1.29 10.85 17.64
C LEU A 124 0.79 12.15 18.28
N ASP A 125 1.35 12.59 19.40
CA ASP A 125 1.01 13.89 20.01
C ASP A 125 1.24 15.03 19.01
N ALA A 126 2.35 14.99 18.27
CA ALA A 126 2.64 15.98 17.25
C ALA A 126 1.68 15.85 16.03
N ALA A 127 1.41 14.63 15.55
CA ALA A 127 0.48 14.41 14.44
C ALA A 127 -0.99 14.77 14.79
N ASN A 128 -1.37 14.66 16.06
CA ASN A 128 -2.73 14.85 16.57
C ASN A 128 -2.98 16.23 17.22
N ALA A 129 -2.01 17.14 17.20
CA ALA A 129 -2.03 18.41 17.93
C ALA A 129 -3.28 19.30 17.70
N ASP A 130 -3.98 19.12 16.58
CA ASP A 130 -5.16 19.94 16.21
C ASP A 130 -6.48 19.50 16.87
N GLY A 131 -6.50 18.40 17.65
CA GLY A 131 -7.64 17.96 18.48
C GLY A 131 -8.92 17.54 17.73
N ARG A 132 -9.35 16.28 17.88
CA ARG A 132 -10.60 15.73 17.31
C ARG A 132 -11.19 14.65 18.24
N ASP A 133 -12.47 14.33 18.07
CA ASP A 133 -13.15 13.25 18.82
C ASP A 133 -12.50 11.88 18.59
N THR A 134 -12.07 11.60 17.35
CA THR A 134 -11.17 10.49 17.01
C THR A 134 -9.82 11.08 16.62
N PRO A 135 -8.69 10.62 17.20
CA PRO A 135 -7.36 11.10 16.84
C PRO A 135 -7.12 11.02 15.34
N ARG A 136 -6.38 11.98 14.76
CA ARG A 136 -6.06 11.95 13.32
C ARG A 136 -5.25 10.71 12.96
N TRP A 137 -4.37 10.30 13.86
CA TRP A 137 -3.56 9.10 13.76
C TRP A 137 -3.72 8.26 15.03
N GLY A 138 -3.99 6.97 14.83
CA GLY A 138 -3.91 5.95 15.87
C GLY A 138 -2.77 4.98 15.61
N VAL A 139 -2.46 4.13 16.58
CA VAL A 139 -1.45 3.08 16.45
C VAL A 139 -1.94 1.71 16.87
N THR A 140 -1.71 0.72 16.02
CA THR A 140 -1.71 -0.71 16.38
C THR A 140 -0.32 -1.08 16.89
N LEU A 141 -0.24 -1.61 18.11
CA LEU A 141 1.00 -2.01 18.78
C LEU A 141 1.11 -3.53 18.87
N GLY A 142 2.01 -4.14 18.11
CA GLY A 142 2.21 -5.58 18.06
C GLY A 142 2.95 -6.14 19.26
N THR A 143 2.41 -7.19 19.87
CA THR A 143 3.08 -8.02 20.87
C THR A 143 3.19 -9.46 20.38
N ALA A 144 4.19 -10.19 20.88
CA ALA A 144 4.45 -11.56 20.44
C ALA A 144 3.32 -12.50 20.90
N MET A 145 2.89 -13.40 20.02
CA MET A 145 1.99 -14.50 20.37
C MET A 145 2.47 -15.85 19.84
N ALA A 146 3.34 -15.88 18.83
CA ALA A 146 3.80 -17.13 18.22
C ALA A 146 4.36 -18.15 19.24
N PRO A 147 4.22 -19.47 18.98
CA PRO A 147 4.61 -20.52 19.93
C PRO A 147 6.06 -20.38 20.38
N ALA A 148 6.33 -20.56 21.67
CA ALA A 148 7.68 -20.47 22.23
C ALA A 148 8.64 -21.45 21.54
N THR A 149 9.90 -21.03 21.36
CA THR A 149 10.96 -21.88 20.79
C THR A 149 12.18 -21.86 21.68
N ALA A 150 13.13 -22.77 21.45
CA ALA A 150 14.39 -22.81 22.21
C ALA A 150 15.16 -21.47 22.19
N GLY A 151 15.08 -20.73 21.08
CA GLY A 151 15.71 -19.41 20.95
C GLY A 151 14.88 -18.25 21.51
N ARG A 152 13.58 -18.46 21.75
CA ARG A 152 12.64 -17.44 22.25
C ARG A 152 11.68 -18.06 23.28
N PRO A 153 12.20 -18.46 24.44
CA PRO A 153 11.40 -19.09 25.50
C PRO A 153 10.52 -18.08 26.25
N TRP A 154 10.75 -16.78 26.06
CA TRP A 154 10.03 -15.69 26.72
C TRP A 154 8.62 -15.45 26.16
N ARG A 155 8.30 -16.00 24.98
CA ARG A 155 6.96 -15.85 24.37
C ARG A 155 5.92 -16.58 25.22
N GLY A 156 4.96 -15.83 25.73
CA GLY A 156 3.85 -16.31 26.53
C GLY A 156 2.95 -15.16 27.00
N PRO A 157 1.76 -15.44 27.57
CA PRO A 157 0.84 -14.41 28.04
C PRO A 157 1.47 -13.45 29.06
N GLU A 158 2.41 -13.91 29.89
CA GLU A 158 3.11 -13.03 30.85
C GLU A 158 4.00 -11.99 30.17
N HIS A 159 4.53 -12.28 28.98
CA HIS A 159 5.29 -11.31 28.19
C HIS A 159 4.38 -10.22 27.61
N ALA A 160 3.25 -10.62 27.02
CA ALA A 160 2.24 -9.67 26.56
C ALA A 160 1.68 -8.81 27.70
N ARG A 161 1.47 -9.42 28.89
CA ARG A 161 1.10 -8.70 30.11
C ARG A 161 2.16 -7.66 30.49
N ALA A 162 3.44 -8.02 30.47
CA ALA A 162 4.53 -7.10 30.79
C ALA A 162 4.59 -5.95 29.77
N PHE A 163 4.50 -6.25 28.47
CA PHE A 163 4.44 -5.25 27.39
C PHE A 163 3.32 -4.23 27.63
N VAL A 164 2.11 -4.70 27.96
CA VAL A 164 0.96 -3.82 28.21
C VAL A 164 1.12 -3.04 29.52
N THR A 165 1.47 -3.70 30.62
CA THR A 165 1.42 -3.10 31.96
C THR A 165 2.63 -2.23 32.29
N GLN A 166 3.80 -2.53 31.73
CA GLN A 166 5.06 -1.82 31.98
C GLN A 166 5.49 -0.95 30.80
N GLY A 167 4.97 -1.20 29.60
CA GLY A 167 5.24 -0.40 28.40
C GLY A 167 4.06 0.48 28.00
N VAL A 168 3.04 -0.12 27.38
CA VAL A 168 1.94 0.61 26.72
C VAL A 168 1.20 1.52 27.69
N ARG A 169 0.79 1.00 28.86
CA ARG A 169 -0.02 1.75 29.82
C ARG A 169 0.71 2.99 30.38
N PRO A 170 1.96 2.90 30.84
CA PRO A 170 2.72 4.10 31.22
C PRO A 170 2.92 5.09 30.05
N ALA A 171 3.29 4.62 28.86
CA ALA A 171 3.59 5.49 27.72
C ALA A 171 2.37 6.24 27.16
N PHE A 172 1.20 5.58 27.16
CA PHE A 172 -0.04 6.12 26.61
C PHE A 172 -1.01 6.68 27.67
N SER A 173 -0.58 6.79 28.93
CA SER A 173 -1.39 7.37 30.00
C SER A 173 -1.97 8.73 29.59
N GLY A 174 -3.30 8.84 29.58
CA GLY A 174 -4.02 10.07 29.21
C GLY A 174 -4.14 10.33 27.70
N ALA A 175 -3.73 9.37 26.87
CA ALA A 175 -4.15 9.27 25.46
C ALA A 175 -4.32 7.81 25.05
N ASP A 176 -5.04 7.05 25.89
CA ASP A 176 -5.40 5.67 25.60
C ASP A 176 -6.19 5.53 24.28
N ASP A 177 -6.87 6.60 23.85
CA ASP A 177 -7.56 6.71 22.57
C ASP A 177 -6.63 6.75 21.34
N TYR A 178 -5.33 7.01 21.52
CA TYR A 178 -4.33 6.90 20.45
C TYR A 178 -4.00 5.44 20.12
N VAL A 179 -4.19 4.52 21.08
CA VAL A 179 -3.97 3.09 20.86
C VAL A 179 -5.17 2.54 20.11
N ALA A 180 -5.02 2.39 18.79
CA ALA A 180 -6.05 1.82 17.94
C ALA A 180 -6.29 0.35 18.27
N ALA A 181 -5.22 -0.41 18.51
CA ALA A 181 -5.26 -1.78 19.01
C ALA A 181 -3.90 -2.26 19.55
N VAL A 182 -3.92 -3.36 20.31
CA VAL A 182 -2.79 -4.26 20.51
C VAL A 182 -2.96 -5.45 19.57
N SER A 183 -1.98 -5.67 18.71
CA SER A 183 -1.96 -6.81 17.78
C SER A 183 -1.31 -8.01 18.45
N LEU A 184 -1.93 -9.19 18.31
CA LEU A 184 -1.45 -10.44 18.93
C LEU A 184 -0.82 -11.34 17.88
N GLY A 185 0.51 -11.44 17.91
CA GLY A 185 1.30 -12.18 16.92
C GLY A 185 1.29 -11.55 15.53
N ASN A 186 2.19 -12.04 14.69
CA ASN A 186 2.32 -11.66 13.28
C ASN A 186 2.32 -12.92 12.41
N GLU A 187 1.45 -12.99 11.42
CA GLU A 187 1.35 -14.11 10.49
C GLU A 187 1.25 -15.45 11.23
N PRO A 188 0.21 -15.64 12.08
CA PRO A 188 0.03 -16.86 12.85
C PRO A 188 -0.11 -18.09 11.95
N ASP A 189 -0.62 -17.91 10.73
CA ASP A 189 -0.66 -18.90 9.67
C ASP A 189 0.75 -19.39 9.25
N LEU A 190 1.82 -18.63 9.52
CA LEU A 190 3.21 -19.10 9.36
C LEU A 190 3.76 -19.69 10.66
N SER A 191 3.51 -19.03 11.80
CA SER A 191 4.17 -19.37 13.06
C SER A 191 3.56 -20.55 13.80
N TYR A 192 2.25 -20.76 13.68
CA TYR A 192 1.53 -21.97 14.09
C TYR A 192 1.42 -22.98 12.94
N GLY A 193 1.73 -22.55 11.71
CA GLY A 193 1.50 -23.34 10.50
C GLY A 193 0.01 -23.63 10.33
N TYR A 194 -0.35 -24.92 10.18
CA TYR A 194 -1.73 -25.37 10.04
C TYR A 194 -2.38 -25.78 11.38
N ASP A 195 -1.75 -25.49 12.54
CA ASP A 195 -2.29 -25.83 13.87
C ASP A 195 -3.26 -24.76 14.38
N LEU A 196 -4.46 -24.73 13.78
CA LEU A 196 -5.54 -23.84 14.20
C LEU A 196 -5.92 -24.03 15.69
N PRO A 197 -6.07 -25.25 16.23
CA PRO A 197 -6.41 -25.44 17.64
C PRO A 197 -5.41 -24.80 18.62
N GLU A 198 -4.10 -24.90 18.36
CA GLU A 198 -3.09 -24.24 19.19
C GLU A 198 -3.21 -22.71 19.11
N TYR A 199 -3.34 -22.15 17.90
CA TYR A 199 -3.55 -20.71 17.71
C TYR A 199 -4.77 -20.18 18.47
N LEU A 200 -5.91 -20.87 18.39
CA LEU A 200 -7.14 -20.46 19.09
C LEU A 200 -7.03 -20.58 20.60
N SER A 201 -6.31 -21.60 21.09
CA SER A 201 -6.01 -21.76 22.52
C SER A 201 -5.14 -20.60 23.03
N ASP A 202 -4.08 -20.25 22.30
CA ASP A 202 -3.22 -19.14 22.66
C ASP A 202 -3.96 -17.80 22.58
N PHE A 203 -4.73 -17.56 21.52
CA PHE A 203 -5.55 -16.35 21.43
C PHE A 203 -6.46 -16.19 22.66
N ALA A 204 -7.10 -17.27 23.13
CA ALA A 204 -7.93 -17.23 24.33
C ALA A 204 -7.12 -16.85 25.59
N ALA A 205 -5.89 -17.33 25.72
CA ALA A 205 -5.01 -16.98 26.84
C ALA A 205 -4.54 -15.51 26.77
N TYR A 206 -4.15 -15.03 25.59
CA TYR A 206 -3.62 -13.67 25.40
C TYR A 206 -4.70 -12.59 25.41
N SER A 207 -5.92 -12.92 24.99
CA SER A 207 -7.06 -11.99 25.00
C SER A 207 -7.67 -11.78 26.38
N GLY A 208 -7.18 -12.46 27.42
CA GLY A 208 -7.58 -12.26 28.81
C GLY A 208 -7.51 -10.78 29.25
N ALA A 209 -8.47 -10.35 30.08
CA ALA A 209 -8.55 -8.97 30.56
C ALA A 209 -7.35 -8.57 31.43
N ASP A 210 -6.72 -9.53 32.09
CA ASP A 210 -5.54 -9.34 32.92
C ASP A 210 -4.23 -9.35 32.11
N VAL A 211 -4.25 -9.85 30.87
CA VAL A 211 -3.09 -9.91 29.98
C VAL A 211 -3.02 -8.66 29.10
N THR A 212 -4.04 -8.44 28.25
CA THR A 212 -4.05 -7.34 27.27
C THR A 212 -5.03 -6.21 27.60
N GLY A 213 -5.85 -6.37 28.65
CA GLY A 213 -6.81 -5.34 29.04
C GLY A 213 -6.15 -4.06 29.59
N PRO A 214 -6.77 -2.88 29.37
CA PRO A 214 -8.08 -2.67 28.73
C PRO A 214 -8.01 -2.41 27.21
N TYR A 215 -6.86 -2.61 26.56
CA TYR A 215 -6.65 -2.13 25.20
C TYR A 215 -7.45 -2.89 24.14
N PRO A 216 -7.86 -2.23 23.04
CA PRO A 216 -8.46 -2.91 21.90
C PRO A 216 -7.54 -3.98 21.34
N LEU A 217 -8.11 -5.00 20.71
CA LEU A 217 -7.36 -6.11 20.14
C LEU A 217 -7.55 -6.19 18.63
N VAL A 218 -6.51 -6.64 17.94
CA VAL A 218 -6.60 -7.02 16.53
C VAL A 218 -5.85 -8.32 16.27
N THR A 219 -6.44 -9.16 15.42
CA THR A 219 -5.98 -10.49 15.00
C THR A 219 -6.76 -10.86 13.72
N PRO A 220 -6.41 -11.91 12.96
CA PRO A 220 -5.22 -12.77 13.05
C PRO A 220 -3.95 -12.19 12.42
N ASN A 221 -4.02 -11.19 11.54
CA ASN A 221 -2.86 -10.72 10.76
C ASN A 221 -2.24 -11.85 9.91
N THR A 222 -3.06 -12.59 9.15
CA THR A 222 -2.56 -13.70 8.30
C THR A 222 -1.89 -13.19 7.03
N SER A 223 -0.92 -13.93 6.47
CA SER A 223 -0.31 -13.57 5.18
C SER A 223 -0.83 -14.33 3.98
N GLU A 224 -1.37 -15.53 4.22
CA GLU A 224 -1.93 -16.48 3.27
C GLU A 224 -1.00 -16.84 2.08
N PRO A 225 -1.11 -18.06 1.53
CA PRO A 225 -0.47 -18.36 0.25
C PRO A 225 -1.05 -17.50 -0.88
N ILE A 226 -0.18 -16.86 -1.67
CA ILE A 226 -0.61 -16.11 -2.85
C ILE A 226 -0.54 -17.02 -4.08
N ALA A 227 -1.71 -17.38 -4.58
CA ALA A 227 -1.92 -18.23 -5.75
C ALA A 227 -3.04 -17.62 -6.63
N PRO A 228 -3.29 -18.13 -7.86
CA PRO A 228 -4.47 -17.73 -8.62
C PRO A 228 -5.73 -17.88 -7.76
N TRP A 229 -6.59 -16.85 -7.73
CA TRP A 229 -7.79 -16.86 -6.91
C TRP A 229 -8.70 -18.06 -7.19
N GLN A 230 -8.72 -18.56 -8.43
CA GLN A 230 -9.47 -19.76 -8.80
C GLN A 230 -9.01 -20.97 -7.99
N SER A 231 -7.68 -21.11 -7.81
CA SER A 231 -7.10 -22.23 -7.08
C SER A 231 -7.36 -22.15 -5.57
N ILE A 232 -7.45 -20.93 -5.04
CA ILE A 232 -7.88 -20.70 -3.65
C ILE A 232 -9.38 -21.04 -3.53
N ALA A 233 -10.21 -20.58 -4.47
CA ALA A 233 -11.66 -20.74 -4.44
C ALA A 233 -12.11 -22.20 -4.58
N ASP A 234 -11.42 -23.01 -5.38
CA ASP A 234 -11.73 -24.43 -5.58
C ASP A 234 -10.97 -25.37 -4.65
N GLY A 235 -10.08 -24.83 -3.80
CA GLY A 235 -9.25 -25.60 -2.87
C GLY A 235 -8.19 -26.46 -3.54
N SER A 236 -7.79 -26.16 -4.78
CA SER A 236 -6.71 -26.88 -5.48
C SER A 236 -5.31 -26.48 -5.02
N VAL A 237 -5.17 -25.36 -4.29
CA VAL A 237 -3.97 -25.02 -3.53
C VAL A 237 -4.25 -25.16 -2.04
N GLU A 238 -3.29 -25.70 -1.30
CA GLU A 238 -3.35 -25.71 0.14
C GLU A 238 -3.24 -24.26 0.64
N THR A 239 -4.27 -23.80 1.36
CA THR A 239 -4.27 -22.53 2.07
C THR A 239 -4.06 -22.77 3.54
N ARG A 240 -3.46 -21.79 4.24
CA ARG A 240 -3.09 -21.95 5.64
C ARG A 240 -4.30 -21.67 6.49
N PHE A 241 -4.66 -20.41 6.71
CA PHE A 241 -5.83 -20.05 7.50
C PHE A 241 -6.97 -19.45 6.67
N PHE A 242 -6.81 -19.29 5.34
CA PHE A 242 -7.83 -18.69 4.47
C PHE A 242 -9.19 -19.40 4.59
N GLY A 243 -9.18 -20.73 4.55
CA GLY A 243 -10.40 -21.54 4.69
C GLY A 243 -10.95 -21.58 6.12
N ASP A 244 -10.08 -21.38 7.11
CA ASP A 244 -10.41 -21.41 8.54
C ASP A 244 -10.91 -20.05 9.06
N TRP A 245 -10.91 -19.02 8.21
CA TRP A 245 -11.31 -17.66 8.55
C TRP A 245 -12.64 -17.56 9.33
N PRO A 246 -13.72 -18.29 8.97
CA PRO A 246 -14.95 -18.28 9.77
C PRO A 246 -14.74 -18.81 11.20
N ALA A 247 -14.00 -19.91 11.36
CA ALA A 247 -13.73 -20.50 12.68
C ALA A 247 -12.82 -19.61 13.54
N ILE A 248 -11.88 -18.91 12.91
CA ILE A 248 -11.06 -17.88 13.56
C ILE A 248 -11.96 -16.74 14.06
N LEU A 249 -12.87 -16.25 13.24
CA LEU A 249 -13.76 -15.15 13.63
C LEU A 249 -14.83 -15.54 14.66
N ASP A 250 -15.31 -16.78 14.64
CA ASP A 250 -16.19 -17.34 15.68
C ASP A 250 -15.55 -17.21 17.08
N ALA A 251 -14.24 -17.43 17.17
CA ALA A 251 -13.49 -17.35 18.42
C ALA A 251 -13.04 -15.91 18.77
N THR A 252 -12.61 -15.14 17.76
CA THR A 252 -11.89 -13.87 17.99
C THR A 252 -12.80 -12.64 18.00
N ALA A 253 -13.93 -12.67 17.30
CA ALA A 253 -14.76 -11.47 17.13
C ALA A 253 -15.41 -10.98 18.44
N GLY A 254 -15.81 -11.90 19.32
CA GLY A 254 -16.38 -11.55 20.62
C GLY A 254 -15.42 -10.70 21.46
N PRO A 255 -14.22 -11.21 21.79
CA PRO A 255 -13.19 -10.45 22.51
C PRO A 255 -12.77 -9.15 21.82
N THR A 256 -12.61 -9.15 20.50
CA THR A 256 -12.24 -7.94 19.73
C THR A 256 -13.30 -6.84 19.83
N LYS A 257 -14.59 -7.18 19.69
CA LYS A 257 -15.69 -6.21 19.85
C LYS A 257 -15.81 -5.70 21.28
N ALA A 258 -15.62 -6.57 22.27
CA ALA A 258 -15.75 -6.21 23.68
C ALA A 258 -14.71 -5.16 24.13
N LYS A 259 -13.60 -5.03 23.40
CA LYS A 259 -12.51 -4.09 23.68
C LYS A 259 -12.37 -2.98 22.64
N ALA A 260 -13.33 -2.81 21.72
CA ALA A 260 -13.23 -1.84 20.63
C ALA A 260 -12.89 -0.41 21.14
N GLY A 261 -11.90 0.22 20.51
CA GLY A 261 -11.48 1.59 20.80
C GLY A 261 -12.11 2.62 19.87
N SER A 262 -11.53 3.82 19.84
CA SER A 262 -11.99 4.97 19.02
C SER A 262 -11.96 4.71 17.50
N PHE A 263 -11.21 3.69 17.06
CA PHE A 263 -11.07 3.29 15.66
C PHE A 263 -12.02 2.13 15.28
N GLY A 264 -12.81 1.64 16.23
CA GLY A 264 -13.71 0.49 16.08
C GLY A 264 -12.98 -0.86 16.16
N PRO A 265 -13.71 -1.98 16.06
CA PRO A 265 -13.14 -3.32 16.01
C PRO A 265 -12.96 -3.80 14.57
N TRP A 266 -11.80 -4.38 14.25
CA TRP A 266 -11.57 -5.00 12.94
C TRP A 266 -10.83 -6.34 13.03
N ALA A 267 -11.05 -7.19 12.03
CA ALA A 267 -10.18 -8.30 11.69
C ALA A 267 -9.09 -7.84 10.73
N ALA A 268 -7.93 -8.48 10.77
CA ALA A 268 -6.77 -8.02 10.02
C ALA A 268 -6.03 -9.12 9.25
N ASP A 269 -5.48 -8.71 8.12
CA ASP A 269 -4.80 -9.55 7.14
C ASP A 269 -3.63 -8.82 6.47
N HIS A 270 -2.77 -9.59 5.83
CA HIS A 270 -1.66 -9.11 5.03
C HIS A 270 -1.81 -9.50 3.55
N PHE A 271 -1.09 -8.79 2.68
CA PHE A 271 -1.06 -9.13 1.25
C PHE A 271 0.20 -8.66 0.53
N TYR A 272 0.82 -9.58 -0.23
CA TYR A 272 1.97 -9.28 -1.10
C TYR A 272 1.87 -10.03 -2.44
N PRO A 273 1.49 -9.38 -3.56
CA PRO A 273 1.18 -10.08 -4.80
C PRO A 273 2.39 -10.78 -5.41
N LEU A 274 3.62 -10.33 -5.11
CA LEU A 274 4.86 -10.85 -5.67
C LEU A 274 5.80 -11.38 -4.58
N ALA A 275 6.82 -12.12 -4.98
CA ALA A 275 7.90 -12.62 -4.13
C ALA A 275 9.23 -11.99 -4.57
N ARG A 276 10.19 -11.81 -3.64
CA ARG A 276 11.46 -11.13 -3.93
C ARG A 276 12.22 -11.73 -5.12
N THR A 277 12.11 -13.03 -5.34
CA THR A 277 12.84 -13.73 -6.40
C THR A 277 11.93 -14.69 -7.16
N CYS A 278 12.19 -14.84 -8.47
CA CYS A 278 11.43 -15.76 -9.33
C CYS A 278 11.78 -17.24 -9.11
N ALA A 279 12.97 -17.53 -8.55
CA ALA A 279 13.45 -18.91 -8.42
C ALA A 279 12.66 -19.71 -7.39
N SER A 280 12.25 -19.07 -6.29
CA SER A 280 11.45 -19.69 -5.24
C SER A 280 9.96 -19.78 -5.59
N ASP A 281 9.47 -18.86 -6.42
CA ASP A 281 8.06 -18.80 -6.82
C ASP A 281 7.91 -18.15 -8.21
N PRO A 282 7.89 -18.96 -9.29
CA PRO A 282 7.78 -18.45 -10.65
C PRO A 282 6.47 -17.70 -10.91
N TYR A 283 5.37 -18.08 -10.23
CA TYR A 283 4.10 -17.38 -10.33
C TYR A 283 4.23 -15.96 -9.79
N ARG A 284 4.93 -15.78 -8.68
CA ARG A 284 5.12 -14.50 -8.01
C ARG A 284 6.38 -13.73 -8.46
N CYS A 285 6.96 -14.07 -9.61
CA CYS A 285 8.16 -13.41 -10.13
C CYS A 285 7.98 -11.88 -10.25
N PRO A 286 8.87 -11.07 -9.64
CA PRO A 286 8.62 -9.64 -9.53
C PRO A 286 9.00 -8.94 -10.84
N THR A 287 7.97 -8.53 -11.58
CA THR A 287 8.11 -7.68 -12.76
C THR A 287 7.05 -6.59 -12.72
N ILE A 288 7.33 -5.43 -13.32
CA ILE A 288 6.35 -4.33 -13.44
C ILE A 288 5.04 -4.84 -14.10
N ALA A 289 5.16 -5.64 -15.15
CA ALA A 289 4.00 -6.19 -15.85
C ALA A 289 3.15 -7.09 -14.95
N ALA A 290 3.78 -7.96 -14.14
CA ALA A 290 3.04 -8.77 -13.17
C ALA A 290 2.39 -7.90 -12.09
N LEU A 291 3.13 -6.94 -11.52
CA LEU A 291 2.63 -6.04 -10.48
C LEU A 291 1.37 -5.29 -10.92
N LEU A 292 1.37 -4.79 -12.15
CA LEU A 292 0.27 -4.00 -12.71
C LEU A 292 -0.82 -4.85 -13.38
N SER A 293 -0.69 -6.18 -13.39
CA SER A 293 -1.67 -7.07 -14.04
C SER A 293 -3.00 -7.11 -13.28
N ASP A 294 -4.08 -7.32 -14.03
CA ASP A 294 -5.40 -7.59 -13.45
C ASP A 294 -5.39 -8.89 -12.65
N GLU A 295 -4.63 -9.89 -13.10
CA GLU A 295 -4.53 -11.17 -12.41
C GLU A 295 -4.04 -11.03 -10.96
N ARG A 296 -3.03 -10.19 -10.68
CA ARG A 296 -2.53 -9.98 -9.32
C ARG A 296 -3.52 -9.19 -8.45
N LEU A 297 -4.26 -8.24 -9.03
CA LEU A 297 -5.29 -7.50 -8.30
C LEU A 297 -6.58 -8.30 -8.11
N ASP A 298 -6.87 -9.24 -9.00
CA ASP A 298 -7.99 -10.17 -8.88
C ASP A 298 -7.79 -11.09 -7.66
N ASN A 299 -6.56 -11.56 -7.42
CA ASN A 299 -6.20 -12.29 -6.19
C ASN A 299 -6.43 -11.45 -4.94
N PHE A 300 -5.96 -10.19 -4.94
CA PHE A 300 -6.15 -9.28 -3.83
C PHE A 300 -7.64 -9.03 -3.54
N THR A 301 -8.38 -8.72 -4.59
CA THR A 301 -9.81 -8.44 -4.54
C THR A 301 -10.61 -9.64 -4.04
N TYR A 302 -10.24 -10.86 -4.45
CA TYR A 302 -10.87 -12.08 -3.97
C TYR A 302 -10.66 -12.27 -2.46
N GLN A 303 -9.43 -12.14 -1.96
CA GLN A 303 -9.15 -12.23 -0.52
C GLN A 303 -9.90 -11.17 0.27
N VAL A 304 -9.74 -9.89 -0.10
CA VAL A 304 -10.37 -8.76 0.61
C VAL A 304 -11.88 -8.92 0.65
N HIS A 305 -12.53 -9.26 -0.48
CA HIS A 305 -13.99 -9.46 -0.47
C HIS A 305 -14.40 -10.61 0.45
N THR A 306 -13.73 -11.76 0.33
CA THR A 306 -14.08 -12.97 1.08
C THR A 306 -13.95 -12.74 2.59
N HIS A 307 -12.83 -12.19 3.03
CA HIS A 307 -12.57 -11.98 4.44
C HIS A 307 -13.34 -10.78 5.02
N ALA A 308 -13.55 -9.71 4.24
CA ALA A 308 -14.36 -8.57 4.67
C ALA A 308 -15.85 -8.92 4.81
N ASP A 309 -16.41 -9.72 3.90
CA ASP A 309 -17.79 -10.19 4.01
C ASP A 309 -17.99 -11.04 5.28
N GLU A 310 -17.04 -11.95 5.56
CA GLU A 310 -17.10 -12.79 6.75
C GLU A 310 -16.87 -12.00 8.05
N ALA A 311 -15.95 -11.03 8.04
CA ALA A 311 -15.76 -10.09 9.15
C ALA A 311 -17.04 -9.31 9.45
N ALA A 312 -17.74 -8.83 8.41
CA ALA A 312 -18.99 -8.09 8.55
C ALA A 312 -20.10 -8.96 9.17
N ARG A 313 -20.20 -10.25 8.81
CA ARG A 313 -21.14 -11.20 9.45
C ARG A 313 -20.87 -11.37 10.94
N HIS A 314 -19.62 -11.21 11.36
CA HIS A 314 -19.20 -11.25 12.76
C HIS A 314 -19.28 -9.89 13.46
N GLY A 315 -19.74 -8.83 12.77
CA GLY A 315 -19.84 -7.47 13.30
C GLY A 315 -18.49 -6.79 13.49
N LEU A 316 -17.49 -7.18 12.70
CA LEU A 316 -16.17 -6.56 12.63
C LEU A 316 -16.02 -5.80 11.31
N ALA A 317 -15.21 -4.74 11.32
CA ALA A 317 -14.60 -4.24 10.10
C ALA A 317 -13.45 -5.18 9.63
N TYR A 318 -12.89 -4.91 8.46
CA TYR A 318 -11.72 -5.64 7.94
C TYR A 318 -10.64 -4.64 7.51
N ARG A 319 -9.38 -4.88 7.86
CA ARG A 319 -8.26 -4.01 7.51
C ARG A 319 -7.08 -4.83 6.98
N VAL A 320 -6.41 -4.36 5.94
CA VAL A 320 -5.16 -4.98 5.50
C VAL A 320 -4.00 -4.31 6.25
N GLU A 321 -3.63 -4.86 7.40
CA GLU A 321 -2.66 -4.25 8.35
C GLU A 321 -1.19 -4.39 7.93
N GLU A 322 -0.91 -5.17 6.89
CA GLU A 322 0.41 -5.19 6.26
C GLU A 322 0.29 -5.54 4.78
N LEU A 323 0.65 -4.63 3.89
CA LEU A 323 0.72 -4.96 2.46
C LEU A 323 1.87 -4.24 1.80
N ASN A 324 2.39 -4.83 0.72
CA ASN A 324 3.24 -4.12 -0.22
C ASN A 324 3.38 -4.90 -1.55
N THR A 325 4.09 -4.34 -2.52
CA THR A 325 4.32 -4.88 -3.87
C THR A 325 4.88 -6.30 -3.88
N THR A 326 5.95 -6.56 -3.11
CA THR A 326 6.72 -7.80 -3.18
C THR A 326 7.14 -8.26 -1.78
N ALA A 327 6.78 -9.48 -1.39
CA ALA A 327 7.20 -10.07 -0.12
C ALA A 327 8.73 -10.17 -0.05
N GLY A 328 9.28 -10.13 1.17
CA GLY A 328 10.72 -10.21 1.39
C GLY A 328 11.48 -8.91 1.14
N ARG A 329 10.87 -7.76 1.50
CA ARG A 329 11.49 -6.42 1.47
C ARG A 329 11.57 -5.79 0.08
N GLY A 330 10.69 -6.18 -0.83
CA GLY A 330 10.57 -5.58 -2.15
C GLY A 330 11.54 -6.17 -3.19
N ALA A 331 11.37 -5.77 -4.45
CA ALA A 331 12.30 -6.07 -5.53
C ALA A 331 12.75 -4.79 -6.23
N HIS A 332 14.07 -4.58 -6.33
CA HIS A 332 14.67 -3.45 -7.03
C HIS A 332 14.24 -3.40 -8.50
N GLY A 333 13.86 -2.22 -8.99
CA GLY A 333 13.33 -1.97 -10.32
C GLY A 333 11.85 -2.33 -10.49
N VAL A 334 11.16 -2.70 -9.40
CA VAL A 334 9.73 -3.03 -9.40
C VAL A 334 9.01 -2.34 -8.24
N SER A 335 9.54 -2.50 -7.02
CA SER A 335 8.96 -1.95 -5.79
C SER A 335 9.34 -0.48 -5.54
N ASP A 336 10.52 -0.06 -6.00
CA ASP A 336 11.14 1.25 -5.75
C ASP A 336 11.04 2.21 -6.97
N VAL A 337 10.06 2.00 -7.85
CA VAL A 337 9.86 2.77 -9.09
C VAL A 337 8.43 3.25 -9.24
N ALA A 338 8.15 4.16 -10.16
CA ALA A 338 6.83 4.78 -10.37
C ALA A 338 5.68 3.78 -10.56
N ALA A 339 5.95 2.58 -11.09
CA ALA A 339 4.97 1.50 -11.18
C ALA A 339 4.38 1.10 -9.82
N SER A 340 5.15 1.15 -8.73
CA SER A 340 4.64 0.82 -7.39
C SER A 340 3.62 1.85 -6.91
N ALA A 341 3.78 3.12 -7.26
CA ALA A 341 2.79 4.17 -6.96
C ALA A 341 1.45 3.93 -7.68
N LEU A 342 1.49 3.53 -8.96
CA LEU A 342 0.26 3.17 -9.68
C LEU A 342 -0.41 1.93 -9.08
N TRP A 343 0.37 0.92 -8.74
CA TRP A 343 -0.13 -0.27 -8.07
C TRP A 343 -0.78 0.08 -6.73
N ALA A 344 -0.10 0.87 -5.88
CA ALA A 344 -0.60 1.27 -4.57
C ALA A 344 -1.92 2.04 -4.67
N LEU A 345 -2.04 2.95 -5.65
CA LEU A 345 -3.27 3.70 -5.90
C LEU A 345 -4.44 2.78 -6.29
N ASP A 346 -4.22 1.87 -7.25
CA ASP A 346 -5.25 0.93 -7.71
C ASP A 346 -5.58 -0.10 -6.60
N ALA A 347 -4.59 -0.57 -5.85
CA ALA A 347 -4.76 -1.46 -4.72
C ALA A 347 -5.63 -0.83 -3.63
N MET A 348 -5.41 0.44 -3.26
CA MET A 348 -6.26 1.11 -2.27
C MET A 348 -7.74 1.18 -2.69
N PHE A 349 -8.02 1.42 -3.98
CA PHE A 349 -9.41 1.36 -4.47
C PHE A 349 -10.00 -0.06 -4.47
N ASN A 350 -9.21 -1.07 -4.87
CA ASN A 350 -9.64 -2.46 -4.83
C ASN A 350 -9.78 -2.99 -3.38
N ALA A 351 -9.03 -2.45 -2.43
CA ALA A 351 -9.21 -2.73 -1.01
C ALA A 351 -10.53 -2.13 -0.49
N ALA A 352 -10.83 -0.88 -0.86
CA ALA A 352 -12.07 -0.20 -0.44
C ALA A 352 -13.32 -0.76 -1.14
N CYS A 353 -13.18 -1.22 -2.38
CA CYS A 353 -14.26 -1.77 -3.19
C CYS A 353 -13.81 -3.05 -3.93
N PRO A 354 -13.61 -4.16 -3.21
CA PRO A 354 -13.21 -5.41 -3.81
C PRO A 354 -14.38 -6.00 -4.60
N ARG A 355 -14.23 -6.09 -5.93
CA ARG A 355 -15.19 -6.74 -6.82
C ARG A 355 -14.72 -8.16 -7.18
N PRO A 356 -15.16 -9.20 -6.45
CA PRO A 356 -14.61 -10.55 -6.61
C PRO A 356 -14.72 -11.02 -8.08
N PRO A 357 -13.64 -11.56 -8.68
CA PRO A 357 -13.59 -11.79 -10.13
C PRO A 357 -14.65 -12.78 -10.64
N HIS A 358 -15.07 -13.75 -9.82
CA HIS A 358 -16.11 -14.72 -10.17
C HIS A 358 -17.53 -14.14 -10.12
N ALA A 359 -17.74 -13.03 -9.40
CA ALA A 359 -19.05 -12.45 -9.19
C ALA A 359 -18.99 -10.93 -8.97
N PRO A 360 -18.45 -10.13 -9.91
CA PRO A 360 -18.14 -8.72 -9.67
C PRO A 360 -19.39 -7.84 -9.46
N SER A 361 -20.60 -8.36 -9.69
CA SER A 361 -21.86 -7.68 -9.39
C SER A 361 -22.24 -7.69 -7.91
N VAL A 362 -21.76 -8.66 -7.11
CA VAL A 362 -22.17 -8.80 -5.70
C VAL A 362 -21.73 -7.62 -4.84
N ASN A 363 -20.67 -6.93 -5.26
CA ASN A 363 -20.17 -5.72 -4.62
C ASN A 363 -20.07 -4.53 -5.60
N ALA A 364 -20.97 -4.46 -6.59
CA ALA A 364 -20.99 -3.37 -7.58
C ALA A 364 -21.23 -1.98 -6.97
N GLU A 365 -21.85 -1.93 -5.79
CA GLU A 365 -22.11 -0.70 -5.02
C GLU A 365 -21.03 -0.41 -3.97
N CYS A 366 -19.97 -1.24 -3.86
CA CYS A 366 -18.88 -1.07 -2.91
C CYS A 366 -19.34 -1.04 -1.43
N GLY A 367 -20.33 -1.88 -1.07
CA GLY A 367 -20.85 -1.97 0.30
C GLY A 367 -19.98 -2.80 1.25
N THR A 368 -19.16 -3.68 0.70
CA THR A 368 -18.20 -4.52 1.44
C THR A 368 -16.78 -4.14 1.02
N GLY A 369 -15.83 -4.11 1.95
CA GLY A 369 -14.44 -3.81 1.65
C GLY A 369 -13.60 -3.61 2.91
N ALA A 370 -12.31 -3.39 2.72
CA ALA A 370 -11.42 -2.98 3.80
C ALA A 370 -11.77 -1.56 4.26
N VAL A 371 -11.66 -1.31 5.57
CA VAL A 371 -11.74 0.04 6.15
C VAL A 371 -10.42 0.78 6.10
N GLY A 372 -9.35 0.10 5.71
CA GLY A 372 -8.06 0.70 5.41
C GLY A 372 -6.95 -0.31 5.15
N VAL A 373 -5.76 0.23 4.91
CA VAL A 373 -4.56 -0.50 4.55
C VAL A 373 -3.31 0.10 5.23
N ASN A 374 -2.28 -0.71 5.48
CA ASN A 374 -1.00 -0.27 6.07
C ASN A 374 0.19 -0.72 5.22
N PHE A 375 0.77 0.19 4.45
CA PHE A 375 1.91 -0.14 3.61
C PHE A 375 3.16 -0.38 4.46
N HIS A 376 3.76 -1.56 4.31
CA HIS A 376 4.83 -2.01 5.19
C HIS A 376 6.18 -1.39 4.83
N ASN A 377 6.93 -1.00 5.86
CA ASN A 377 8.25 -0.40 5.79
C ASN A 377 9.20 -1.23 6.66
N ALA A 378 10.32 -1.64 6.07
CA ALA A 378 11.28 -2.54 6.69
C ALA A 378 12.72 -2.18 6.26
N GLU A 379 13.72 -2.76 6.90
CA GLU A 379 15.09 -2.79 6.41
C GLU A 379 15.20 -3.67 5.16
N VAL A 380 16.29 -3.58 4.40
CA VAL A 380 16.51 -4.41 3.21
C VAL A 380 16.74 -5.91 3.53
N ARG A 381 17.19 -6.22 4.76
CA ARG A 381 17.34 -7.58 5.29
C ARG A 381 16.82 -7.69 6.72
N ALA A 382 16.22 -8.84 7.02
CA ALA A 382 15.63 -9.09 8.33
C ALA A 382 16.71 -9.27 9.38
N PHE A 383 16.63 -8.51 10.47
CA PHE A 383 17.48 -8.66 11.66
C PHE A 383 18.98 -8.45 11.42
N SER A 384 19.37 -7.93 10.26
CA SER A 384 20.65 -7.26 10.06
C SER A 384 20.44 -5.80 10.43
N HIS A 385 21.31 -5.25 11.28
CA HIS A 385 21.31 -3.83 11.66
C HIS A 385 21.02 -2.92 10.44
N PRO A 386 20.30 -1.77 10.60
CA PRO A 386 19.81 -0.92 9.51
C PRO A 386 20.89 -0.34 8.57
N GLU A 387 22.17 -0.65 8.84
CA GLU A 387 23.34 -0.41 7.99
C GLU A 387 23.15 -0.86 6.54
N GLU A 388 22.32 -1.89 6.30
CA GLU A 388 22.07 -2.39 4.94
C GLU A 388 21.07 -1.54 4.14
N GLY A 389 20.29 -0.66 4.79
CA GLY A 389 19.40 0.30 4.12
C GLY A 389 17.92 -0.10 4.07
N ASN A 390 17.17 0.67 3.29
CA ASN A 390 15.70 0.56 3.15
C ASN A 390 15.29 -0.68 2.34
N GLY A 391 14.17 -1.31 2.72
CA GLY A 391 13.47 -2.23 1.84
C GLY A 391 13.04 -1.52 0.55
N TYR A 392 13.08 -2.22 -0.58
CA TYR A 392 12.77 -1.63 -1.90
C TYR A 392 11.31 -1.18 -2.01
N TYR A 393 10.45 -1.64 -1.12
CA TYR A 393 9.03 -1.31 -1.13
C TYR A 393 8.66 -0.20 -0.14
N ASN A 394 9.64 0.35 0.61
CA ASN A 394 9.32 1.27 1.69
C ASN A 394 8.56 2.45 1.11
N THR A 395 7.36 2.72 1.62
CA THR A 395 6.59 3.88 1.23
C THR A 395 7.26 5.16 1.73
N VAL A 396 7.89 5.10 2.90
CA VAL A 396 8.76 6.15 3.42
C VAL A 396 10.13 5.54 3.70
N ASN A 397 11.17 6.06 3.08
CA ASN A 397 12.54 5.66 3.35
C ASN A 397 13.08 6.35 4.61
N PHE A 398 13.64 5.60 5.55
CA PHE A 398 14.38 6.18 6.68
C PHE A 398 15.82 6.53 6.29
N ASP A 399 16.50 7.37 7.07
CA ASP A 399 17.95 7.61 6.93
C ASP A 399 18.74 6.43 7.54
N PRO A 400 19.44 5.63 6.72
CA PRO A 400 20.24 4.50 7.24
C PRO A 400 21.56 4.95 7.88
N SER A 401 21.94 6.22 7.76
CA SER A 401 23.17 6.73 8.35
C SER A 401 23.11 6.73 9.88
N PRO A 402 24.25 6.72 10.60
CA PRO A 402 24.24 6.86 12.06
C PRO A 402 23.58 8.15 12.58
N ALA A 403 23.36 9.15 11.73
CA ALA A 403 22.71 10.40 12.11
C ALA A 403 21.19 10.28 12.24
N MET A 404 20.56 9.23 11.67
CA MET A 404 19.12 8.98 11.78
C MET A 404 18.28 10.21 11.43
N GLY A 405 18.68 10.90 10.36
CA GLY A 405 18.07 12.13 9.91
C GLY A 405 16.68 11.93 9.29
N SER A 406 16.24 12.93 8.56
CA SER A 406 14.87 13.02 8.06
C SER A 406 14.49 11.86 7.12
N PRO A 407 13.42 11.10 7.43
CA PRO A 407 12.85 10.17 6.47
C PRO A 407 12.29 10.89 5.24
N THR A 408 12.32 10.20 4.09
CA THR A 408 11.94 10.75 2.78
C THR A 408 10.89 9.87 2.09
N PRO A 409 9.96 10.45 1.32
CA PRO A 409 8.94 9.66 0.64
C PRO A 409 9.49 8.92 -0.57
N ALA A 410 9.09 7.66 -0.73
CA ALA A 410 9.34 6.86 -1.92
C ALA A 410 8.17 6.99 -2.93
N PRO A 411 8.25 6.40 -4.14
CA PRO A 411 7.18 6.48 -5.14
C PRO A 411 5.78 6.19 -4.59
N GLU A 412 5.60 5.12 -3.81
CA GLU A 412 4.29 4.75 -3.25
C GLU A 412 3.66 5.82 -2.36
N TYR A 413 4.46 6.63 -1.65
CA TYR A 413 3.93 7.67 -0.78
C TYR A 413 3.08 8.68 -1.55
N TYR A 414 3.44 8.99 -2.80
CA TYR A 414 2.67 9.89 -3.64
C TYR A 414 1.29 9.32 -4.00
N ALA A 415 1.16 8.00 -4.09
CA ALA A 415 -0.14 7.35 -4.26
C ALA A 415 -1.01 7.54 -3.01
N LEU A 416 -0.45 7.34 -1.81
CA LEU A 416 -1.12 7.58 -0.54
C LEU A 416 -1.50 9.07 -0.38
N LEU A 417 -0.64 9.98 -0.80
CA LEU A 417 -0.91 11.43 -0.75
C LEU A 417 -2.07 11.80 -1.67
N LEU A 418 -2.09 11.28 -2.91
CA LEU A 418 -3.19 11.53 -3.84
C LEU A 418 -4.50 10.90 -3.32
N PHE A 419 -4.46 9.64 -2.87
CA PHE A 419 -5.64 8.92 -2.36
C PHE A 419 -6.20 9.55 -1.07
N SER A 420 -5.35 9.86 -0.10
CA SER A 420 -5.78 10.46 1.18
C SER A 420 -6.45 11.83 1.00
N ARG A 421 -6.01 12.61 0.01
CA ARG A 421 -6.52 13.97 -0.20
C ARG A 421 -7.77 14.01 -1.08
N PHE A 422 -7.89 13.07 -2.01
CA PHE A 422 -8.98 13.08 -2.98
C PHE A 422 -10.02 11.96 -2.80
N ALA A 423 -9.70 10.84 -2.13
CA ALA A 423 -10.60 9.70 -1.95
C ALA A 423 -10.94 9.41 -0.48
N GLN A 424 -9.99 9.47 0.45
CA GLN A 424 -10.25 9.18 1.86
C GLN A 424 -11.32 10.09 2.47
N GLY A 425 -12.21 9.53 3.30
CA GLY A 425 -13.30 10.25 3.94
C GLY A 425 -14.47 10.62 3.01
N THR A 426 -14.52 10.05 1.80
CA THR A 426 -15.57 10.34 0.81
C THR A 426 -16.62 9.23 0.70
N THR A 427 -17.68 9.52 -0.06
CA THR A 427 -18.80 8.59 -0.33
C THR A 427 -18.95 8.37 -1.83
N GLY A 428 -19.85 7.50 -2.27
CA GLY A 428 -20.12 7.30 -3.70
C GLY A 428 -18.95 6.62 -4.43
N LEU A 429 -18.12 5.87 -3.70
CA LEU A 429 -17.05 5.06 -4.26
C LEU A 429 -17.63 4.07 -5.27
N ARG A 430 -17.07 4.05 -6.48
CA ARG A 430 -17.30 2.98 -7.46
C ARG A 430 -16.21 2.86 -8.51
N SER A 431 -16.03 1.64 -8.99
CA SER A 431 -15.36 1.40 -10.27
C SER A 431 -16.22 1.97 -11.40
N VAL A 432 -15.58 2.66 -12.35
CA VAL A 432 -16.23 3.23 -13.53
C VAL A 432 -15.79 2.44 -14.77
N PRO A 433 -16.72 1.93 -15.59
CA PRO A 433 -16.37 1.24 -16.82
C PRO A 433 -15.59 2.16 -17.78
N VAL A 434 -14.47 1.66 -18.29
CA VAL A 434 -13.68 2.30 -19.34
C VAL A 434 -13.97 1.59 -20.65
N ASN A 435 -14.58 2.28 -21.61
CA ASN A 435 -14.88 1.72 -22.92
C ASN A 435 -13.70 1.96 -23.85
N VAL A 436 -13.11 0.88 -24.35
CA VAL A 436 -11.93 0.92 -25.21
C VAL A 436 -12.30 0.70 -26.67
N ASN A 437 -11.81 1.57 -27.56
CA ASN A 437 -12.05 1.46 -29.00
C ASN A 437 -10.87 0.81 -29.75
N ALA A 438 -9.74 0.56 -29.09
CA ALA A 438 -8.56 -0.11 -29.67
C ALA A 438 -7.78 -0.94 -28.61
N PRO A 439 -7.33 -2.18 -28.91
CA PRO A 439 -6.50 -2.96 -28.00
C PRO A 439 -5.03 -2.47 -27.96
N PRO A 440 -4.35 -2.43 -26.80
CA PRO A 440 -4.80 -2.70 -25.43
C PRO A 440 -4.95 -1.37 -24.67
N GLY A 441 -5.95 -0.54 -24.99
CA GLY A 441 -6.35 0.55 -24.08
C GLY A 441 -7.02 0.04 -22.78
N GLY A 442 -7.07 -1.29 -22.57
CA GLY A 442 -7.68 -1.94 -21.40
C GLY A 442 -6.88 -1.81 -20.10
N GLN A 443 -5.77 -1.06 -20.12
CA GLN A 443 -4.92 -0.83 -18.95
C GLN A 443 -5.24 0.47 -18.20
N VAL A 444 -6.20 1.26 -18.69
CA VAL A 444 -6.73 2.41 -17.93
C VAL A 444 -7.81 1.91 -16.98
N LYS A 445 -7.61 2.12 -15.68
CA LYS A 445 -8.65 1.93 -14.65
C LYS A 445 -9.27 3.27 -14.29
N ALA A 446 -10.55 3.24 -13.96
CA ALA A 446 -11.28 4.43 -13.56
C ALA A 446 -12.07 4.19 -12.26
N TRP A 447 -11.95 5.12 -11.34
CA TRP A 447 -12.63 5.10 -10.04
C TRP A 447 -13.28 6.44 -9.77
N ARG A 448 -14.47 6.44 -9.20
CA ARG A 448 -15.18 7.66 -8.81
C ARG A 448 -15.34 7.70 -7.31
N VAL A 449 -15.29 8.92 -6.76
CA VAL A 449 -15.86 9.26 -5.46
C VAL A 449 -16.62 10.59 -5.53
N ASP A 450 -17.48 10.82 -4.55
CA ASP A 450 -18.22 12.06 -4.33
C ASP A 450 -17.52 12.87 -3.23
N GLY A 451 -16.99 14.04 -3.60
CA GLY A 451 -16.34 14.97 -2.69
C GLY A 451 -17.34 15.82 -1.90
N ALA A 452 -17.13 17.14 -1.85
CA ALA A 452 -18.15 18.07 -1.36
C ALA A 452 -19.47 17.95 -2.16
N ALA A 453 -20.56 18.55 -1.67
CA ALA A 453 -21.90 18.35 -2.22
C ALA A 453 -21.98 18.48 -3.76
N SER A 454 -21.34 19.51 -4.31
CA SER A 454 -21.29 19.83 -5.75
C SER A 454 -20.05 19.28 -6.48
N GLU A 455 -19.26 18.42 -5.83
CA GLU A 455 -17.96 17.96 -6.32
C GLU A 455 -17.97 16.47 -6.66
N ARG A 456 -17.49 16.13 -7.86
CA ARG A 456 -17.29 14.75 -8.31
C ARG A 456 -15.84 14.56 -8.70
N ARG A 457 -15.23 13.48 -8.23
CA ARG A 457 -13.84 13.16 -8.52
C ARG A 457 -13.78 11.87 -9.30
N LEU A 458 -13.04 11.89 -10.39
CA LEU A 458 -12.74 10.73 -11.22
C LEU A 458 -11.23 10.51 -11.22
N PHE A 459 -10.80 9.36 -10.74
CA PHE A 459 -9.44 8.88 -10.86
C PHE A 459 -9.31 8.10 -12.16
N LEU A 460 -8.29 8.40 -12.95
CA LEU A 460 -7.89 7.66 -14.14
C LEU A 460 -6.47 7.16 -13.92
N ILE A 461 -6.23 5.86 -14.04
CA ILE A 461 -4.94 5.24 -13.74
C ILE A 461 -4.46 4.51 -14.99
N ASN A 462 -3.45 5.03 -15.68
CA ASN A 462 -2.88 4.39 -16.86
C ASN A 462 -1.77 3.42 -16.46
N LYS A 463 -2.12 2.13 -16.33
CA LYS A 463 -1.18 1.04 -16.02
C LYS A 463 -0.45 0.53 -17.27
N GLY A 464 -0.76 1.10 -18.43
CA GLY A 464 -0.20 0.79 -19.73
C GLY A 464 1.26 1.19 -19.89
N ASP A 465 1.93 0.53 -20.83
CA ASP A 465 3.24 0.90 -21.37
C ASP A 465 3.19 2.00 -22.43
N ARG A 466 1.98 2.50 -22.74
CA ARG A 466 1.70 3.51 -23.75
C ARG A 466 0.77 4.59 -23.24
N GLN A 467 0.81 5.73 -23.91
CA GLN A 467 -0.12 6.83 -23.71
C GLN A 467 -1.56 6.42 -24.05
N ALA A 468 -2.51 6.97 -23.29
CA ALA A 468 -3.94 6.79 -23.52
C ALA A 468 -4.65 8.14 -23.60
N SER A 469 -5.54 8.29 -24.59
CA SER A 469 -6.44 9.43 -24.70
C SER A 469 -7.82 9.00 -24.21
N VAL A 470 -8.30 9.63 -23.14
CA VAL A 470 -9.59 9.33 -22.52
C VAL A 470 -10.56 10.48 -22.78
N ASP A 471 -11.64 10.17 -23.48
CA ASP A 471 -12.79 11.08 -23.62
C ASP A 471 -13.72 10.91 -22.42
N VAL A 472 -13.77 11.90 -21.55
CA VAL A 472 -14.62 11.90 -20.36
C VAL A 472 -15.89 12.68 -20.64
N ALA A 473 -17.02 11.99 -20.71
CA ALA A 473 -18.34 12.64 -20.70
C ALA A 473 -18.59 13.20 -19.30
N ALA A 474 -18.56 14.53 -19.21
CA ALA A 474 -18.42 15.33 -18.01
C ALA A 474 -19.34 16.56 -18.15
N PRO A 475 -20.59 16.53 -17.64
CA PRO A 475 -21.55 17.60 -17.89
C PRO A 475 -21.32 18.86 -17.04
N GLY A 476 -20.21 18.94 -16.31
CA GLY A 476 -19.82 20.12 -15.52
C GLY A 476 -19.35 21.25 -16.42
N ARG A 477 -19.15 22.45 -15.88
CA ARG A 477 -18.62 23.58 -16.68
C ARG A 477 -17.12 23.74 -16.53
N THR A 478 -16.61 23.59 -15.31
CA THR A 478 -15.20 23.74 -14.96
C THR A 478 -14.69 22.47 -14.30
N TYR A 479 -13.40 22.22 -14.49
CA TYR A 479 -12.72 21.10 -13.86
C TYR A 479 -11.30 21.48 -13.42
N GLN A 480 -10.78 20.71 -12.49
CA GLN A 480 -9.39 20.71 -12.05
C GLN A 480 -8.78 19.33 -12.34
N LEU A 481 -7.51 19.32 -12.74
CA LEU A 481 -6.71 18.12 -12.99
C LEU A 481 -5.47 18.15 -12.12
N ASP A 482 -5.39 17.20 -11.20
CA ASP A 482 -4.17 16.88 -10.47
C ASP A 482 -3.53 15.64 -11.10
N ARG A 483 -2.22 15.67 -11.35
CA ARG A 483 -1.50 14.63 -12.11
C ARG A 483 -0.38 14.02 -11.29
N MET A 484 -0.43 12.72 -11.06
CA MET A 484 0.69 11.93 -10.53
C MET A 484 1.47 11.32 -11.69
N THR A 485 2.68 11.82 -11.93
CA THR A 485 3.51 11.48 -13.09
C THR A 485 4.84 10.87 -12.67
N PRO A 486 5.40 9.92 -13.46
CA PRO A 486 6.77 9.47 -13.28
C PRO A 486 7.78 10.63 -13.30
N ASP A 487 8.83 10.53 -12.49
CA ASP A 487 9.96 11.46 -12.46
C ASP A 487 11.26 10.72 -12.76
N ASP A 488 11.90 11.10 -13.86
CA ASP A 488 13.21 10.59 -14.26
C ASP A 488 14.25 11.72 -14.27
N PRO A 489 14.95 11.95 -13.14
CA PRO A 489 15.98 12.97 -13.04
C PRO A 489 17.17 12.76 -14.01
N SER A 490 17.32 11.55 -14.57
CA SER A 490 18.40 11.25 -15.53
C SER A 490 18.13 11.81 -16.92
N GLY A 491 16.87 12.12 -17.24
CA GLY A 491 16.45 12.54 -18.58
C GLY A 491 16.44 11.41 -19.62
N ALA A 492 16.58 10.14 -19.23
CA ALA A 492 16.52 8.99 -20.12
C ALA A 492 15.11 8.68 -20.67
N GLY A 493 14.08 9.36 -20.14
CA GLY A 493 12.69 9.17 -20.54
C GLY A 493 12.05 7.93 -19.91
N ARG A 494 12.55 7.50 -18.74
CA ARG A 494 11.94 6.41 -17.97
C ARG A 494 10.51 6.76 -17.56
N THR A 495 9.66 5.75 -17.48
CA THR A 495 8.22 5.91 -17.18
C THR A 495 7.83 5.01 -16.01
N LEU A 496 7.32 3.81 -16.26
CA LEU A 496 6.96 2.86 -15.20
C LEU A 496 8.16 2.47 -14.31
N ASP A 497 9.36 2.46 -14.89
CA ASP A 497 10.63 2.18 -14.22
C ASP A 497 11.37 3.45 -13.73
N ALA A 498 10.72 4.61 -13.76
CA ALA A 498 11.30 5.84 -13.25
C ALA A 498 11.46 5.76 -11.71
N PRO A 499 12.57 6.26 -11.14
CA PRO A 499 12.87 6.11 -9.71
C PRO A 499 12.07 7.06 -8.82
N GLY A 500 11.37 8.04 -9.40
CA GLY A 500 10.62 9.05 -8.66
C GLY A 500 9.21 9.25 -9.21
N VAL A 501 8.43 10.00 -8.45
CA VAL A 501 7.06 10.43 -8.79
C VAL A 501 6.91 11.89 -8.39
N ARG A 502 6.11 12.63 -9.17
CA ARG A 502 5.66 14.00 -8.86
C ARG A 502 4.15 14.06 -8.84
N ILE A 503 3.59 14.96 -8.06
CA ILE A 503 2.19 15.39 -8.21
C ILE A 503 2.18 16.85 -8.63
N ASP A 504 1.56 17.16 -9.76
CA ASP A 504 1.52 18.52 -10.35
C ASP A 504 2.91 19.13 -10.55
N GLY A 505 3.89 18.29 -10.89
CA GLY A 505 5.29 18.69 -11.02
C GLY A 505 6.01 18.95 -9.68
N ARG A 506 5.33 18.76 -8.55
CA ARG A 506 5.86 19.01 -7.20
C ARG A 506 6.28 17.72 -6.51
N VAL A 507 7.21 17.87 -5.57
CA VAL A 507 7.72 16.83 -4.68
C VAL A 507 7.59 17.29 -3.24
N VAL A 508 7.55 16.33 -2.32
CA VAL A 508 7.68 16.60 -0.88
C VAL A 508 9.09 17.13 -0.60
N ALA A 509 9.19 18.13 0.26
CA ALA A 509 10.47 18.72 0.65
C ALA A 509 11.28 17.79 1.57
N PRO A 510 12.61 18.00 1.72
CA PRO A 510 13.46 17.16 2.56
C PRO A 510 13.04 17.08 4.04
N ASP A 511 12.31 18.08 4.54
CA ASP A 511 11.77 18.12 5.89
C ASP A 511 10.39 17.43 6.00
N GLY A 512 9.97 16.70 4.97
CA GLY A 512 8.68 16.01 4.90
C GLY A 512 7.49 16.93 4.58
N SER A 513 7.66 18.24 4.39
CA SER A 513 6.54 19.13 4.10
C SER A 513 6.04 19.03 2.66
N TRP A 514 4.71 19.02 2.46
CA TRP A 514 4.09 19.08 1.14
C TRP A 514 3.76 20.53 0.74
N PRO A 515 4.26 21.05 -0.41
CA PRO A 515 3.96 22.40 -0.86
C PRO A 515 2.50 22.64 -1.30
N GLY A 516 1.66 21.60 -1.25
CA GLY A 516 0.27 21.65 -1.71
C GLY A 516 0.13 21.32 -3.21
N PHE A 517 -1.08 20.92 -3.58
CA PHE A 517 -1.46 20.62 -4.97
C PHE A 517 -1.51 21.88 -5.83
N GLN A 518 -1.30 21.71 -7.13
CA GLN A 518 -1.35 22.78 -8.13
C GLN A 518 -2.11 22.29 -9.38
N PRO A 519 -3.43 22.08 -9.26
CA PRO A 519 -4.21 21.52 -10.34
C PRO A 519 -4.22 22.44 -11.57
N THR A 520 -4.21 21.82 -12.74
CA THR A 520 -4.55 22.54 -13.98
C THR A 520 -6.06 22.74 -14.04
N THR A 521 -6.53 23.96 -14.28
CA THR A 521 -7.96 24.26 -14.42
C THR A 521 -8.37 24.33 -15.88
N GLY A 522 -9.55 23.82 -16.22
CA GLY A 522 -10.11 23.90 -17.56
C GLY A 522 -11.63 23.98 -17.59
N THR A 523 -12.18 24.01 -18.80
CA THR A 523 -13.64 23.99 -19.04
C THR A 523 -14.00 22.86 -20.00
N THR A 524 -15.17 22.27 -19.81
CA THR A 524 -15.63 21.19 -20.69
C THR A 524 -16.06 21.77 -22.05
N THR A 525 -15.78 21.05 -23.13
CA THR A 525 -16.28 21.41 -24.46
C THR A 525 -17.44 20.49 -24.81
N ALA A 526 -18.63 21.05 -25.03
CA ALA A 526 -19.85 20.29 -25.32
C ALA A 526 -20.18 19.18 -24.28
N GLY A 527 -19.80 19.36 -23.01
CA GLY A 527 -19.98 18.37 -21.95
C GLY A 527 -18.96 17.23 -21.95
N HIS A 528 -17.82 17.41 -22.62
CA HIS A 528 -16.73 16.45 -22.67
C HIS A 528 -15.39 17.10 -22.28
N VAL A 529 -14.50 16.29 -21.71
CA VAL A 529 -13.10 16.62 -21.46
C VAL A 529 -12.24 15.53 -22.07
N ARG A 530 -11.30 15.91 -22.94
CA ARG A 530 -10.28 14.98 -23.44
C ARG A 530 -9.04 15.05 -22.56
N ILE A 531 -8.69 13.94 -21.94
CA ILE A 531 -7.53 13.82 -21.06
C ILE A 531 -6.54 12.86 -21.70
N THR A 532 -5.34 13.35 -21.97
CA THR A 532 -4.22 12.50 -22.37
C THR A 532 -3.42 12.09 -21.14
N LEU A 533 -3.33 10.78 -20.90
CA LEU A 533 -2.59 10.12 -19.84
C LEU A 533 -1.29 9.56 -20.40
N GLY A 534 -0.15 10.02 -19.90
CA GLY A 534 1.16 9.43 -20.17
C GLY A 534 1.26 7.99 -19.68
N THR A 535 2.27 7.28 -20.18
CA THR A 535 2.65 5.96 -19.66
C THR A 535 2.99 6.08 -18.18
N GLY A 536 2.37 5.27 -17.33
CA GLY A 536 2.65 5.30 -15.90
C GLY A 536 2.02 6.47 -15.13
N GLU A 537 1.06 7.18 -15.71
CA GLU A 537 0.41 8.35 -15.10
C GLU A 537 -0.93 8.01 -14.43
N ALA A 538 -1.23 8.68 -13.31
CA ALA A 538 -2.59 8.76 -12.77
C ALA A 538 -3.07 10.21 -12.69
N VAL A 539 -4.37 10.41 -12.88
CA VAL A 539 -5.00 11.74 -12.88
C VAL A 539 -6.24 11.74 -12.00
N VAL A 540 -6.42 12.82 -11.23
CA VAL A 540 -7.68 13.14 -10.57
C VAL A 540 -8.35 14.28 -11.33
N LEU A 541 -9.49 13.99 -11.95
CA LEU A 541 -10.40 14.98 -12.50
C LEU A 541 -11.42 15.35 -11.43
N THR A 542 -11.31 16.58 -10.92
CA THR A 542 -12.26 17.16 -9.98
C THR A 542 -13.20 18.10 -10.71
N MET A 543 -14.50 17.81 -10.69
CA MET A 543 -15.51 18.63 -11.36
C MET A 543 -16.36 19.39 -10.35
N HIS A 544 -16.63 20.65 -10.67
CA HIS A 544 -17.32 21.61 -9.81
C HIS A 544 -18.67 22.05 -10.41
N GLY A 545 -19.62 22.41 -9.54
CA GLY A 545 -20.85 23.09 -9.94
C GLY A 545 -21.96 22.19 -10.47
N HIS A 546 -22.08 20.98 -9.94
CA HIS A 546 -23.12 20.00 -10.29
C HIS A 546 -24.38 20.10 -9.41
N ASP A 547 -25.01 21.27 -9.39
CA ASP A 547 -26.37 21.36 -8.88
C ASP A 547 -27.35 21.05 -10.02
N ALA A 548 -27.97 19.87 -9.95
CA ALA A 548 -29.20 19.55 -10.67
C ALA A 548 -30.09 18.70 -9.76
#